data_AF-A0A3C0VI61-F1
#
_entry.id   AF-A0A3C0VI61-F1
#
_cell.length_a   1.000
_cell.length_b   1.000
_cell.length_c   1.000
_cell.angle_alpha   90.00
_cell.angle_beta   90.00
_cell.angle_gamma   90.00
#
_symmetry.space_group_name_H-M   'P 1'
#
loop_
_entity.id
_entity.type
_entity.pdbx_description
1 polymer ?
#
loop_
_entity_poly.entity_id
_entity_poly.type
_entity_poly.pdbx_seq_one_letter_code
_entity_poly.pdbx_strand_id
1 'polypeptide(L)'
;EADLLQTGREYGHRDMCIFFGFTDPSKFYYAHMATQTDANAHNIFIVDEKPRTKISTKTTEGVTWGSQVWHRVRLERTCAGGAIKVFFDDMTAPIMLASDTTFGAGCVGFGSFDDAGQVDNIKIWAPKVIEKPSSFFEKK
;
A
#
# COMPACT_ATOMS: atom_id res chain seq x y z
N GLU A 1 -8.14 2.40 5.96
CA GLU A 1 -7.32 2.36 7.19
C GLU A 1 -7.18 0.92 7.62
N ALA A 2 -6.05 0.58 8.23
CA ALA A 2 -5.80 -0.72 8.87
C ALA A 2 -4.71 -0.55 9.92
N ASP A 3 -4.67 -1.46 10.87
CA ASP A 3 -3.52 -1.62 11.77
C ASP A 3 -2.62 -2.72 11.20
N LEU A 4 -1.33 -2.41 11.07
CA LEU A 4 -0.32 -3.30 10.50
C LEU A 4 0.72 -3.62 11.56
N LEU A 5 1.03 -4.90 11.73
CA LEU A 5 2.14 -5.38 12.54
C LEU A 5 3.13 -6.10 11.64
N GLN A 6 4.40 -5.72 11.73
CA GLN A 6 5.48 -6.42 11.05
C GLN A 6 6.15 -7.39 12.06
N THR A 7 6.37 -8.65 11.68
CA THR A 7 6.95 -9.69 12.55
C THR A 7 8.30 -10.27 12.11
N GLY A 8 8.79 -9.89 10.92
CA GLY A 8 10.12 -10.20 10.42
C GLY A 8 11.24 -9.50 11.21
N ARG A 9 12.49 -9.82 10.84
CA ARG A 9 13.69 -9.24 11.44
C ARG A 9 13.85 -7.76 11.08
N GLU A 10 14.58 -7.00 11.90
CA GLU A 10 14.92 -5.61 11.57
C GLU A 10 16.00 -5.54 10.47
N TYR A 11 15.68 -4.87 9.36
CA TYR A 11 16.62 -4.51 8.28
C TYR A 11 15.98 -3.45 7.37
N GLY A 12 16.75 -2.89 6.42
CA GLY A 12 16.30 -1.75 5.60
C GLY A 12 15.02 -1.99 4.79
N HIS A 13 14.82 -3.18 4.22
CA HIS A 13 13.62 -3.49 3.43
C HIS A 13 12.50 -4.14 4.23
N ARG A 14 12.60 -4.15 5.56
CA ARG A 14 11.55 -4.67 6.42
C ARG A 14 10.23 -3.97 6.13
N ASP A 15 9.23 -4.68 5.60
CA ASP A 15 8.06 -4.03 4.99
C ASP A 15 6.67 -4.60 5.34
N MET A 16 5.68 -3.74 5.09
CA MET A 16 4.30 -4.12 4.79
C MET A 16 3.82 -3.31 3.58
N CYS A 17 2.87 -3.87 2.85
CA CYS A 17 2.29 -3.30 1.64
C CYS A 17 0.78 -3.15 1.72
N ILE A 18 0.25 -2.06 1.15
CA ILE A 18 -1.17 -1.89 0.84
C ILE A 18 -1.33 -1.86 -0.68
N PHE A 19 -2.13 -2.77 -1.21
CA PHE A 19 -2.48 -2.86 -2.63
C PHE A 19 -3.83 -2.19 -2.88
N PHE A 20 -3.94 -1.44 -3.97
CA PHE A 20 -5.15 -0.69 -4.28
C PHE A 20 -5.29 -0.43 -5.79
N GLY A 21 -6.52 -0.18 -6.25
CA GLY A 21 -6.80 -0.07 -7.68
C GLY A 21 -6.48 -1.38 -8.43
N PHE A 22 -6.49 -2.51 -7.71
CA PHE A 22 -6.11 -3.81 -8.25
C PHE A 22 -7.21 -4.32 -9.17
N THR A 23 -6.91 -4.45 -10.47
CA THR A 23 -7.85 -4.96 -11.47
C THR A 23 -7.51 -6.37 -11.91
N ASP A 24 -6.23 -6.75 -11.87
CA ASP A 24 -5.71 -8.09 -12.13
C ASP A 24 -4.25 -8.20 -11.62
N PRO A 25 -3.65 -9.42 -11.57
CA PRO A 25 -2.29 -9.63 -11.07
C PRO A 25 -1.15 -8.91 -11.81
N SER A 26 -1.43 -8.23 -12.93
CA SER A 26 -0.46 -7.42 -13.68
C SER A 26 -0.82 -5.92 -13.72
N LYS A 27 -1.92 -5.51 -13.07
CA LYS A 27 -2.46 -4.14 -13.07
C LYS A 27 -2.94 -3.72 -11.70
N PHE A 28 -2.08 -3.03 -10.96
CA PHE A 28 -2.39 -2.52 -9.63
C PHE A 28 -1.41 -1.44 -9.18
N TYR A 29 -1.80 -0.69 -8.16
CA TYR A 29 -0.88 0.10 -7.35
C TYR A 29 -0.57 -0.61 -6.04
N TYR A 30 0.57 -0.27 -5.46
CA TYR A 30 0.82 -0.58 -4.06
C TYR A 30 1.68 0.49 -3.38
N ALA A 31 1.41 0.70 -2.10
CA ALA A 31 2.25 1.47 -1.20
C ALA A 31 3.11 0.48 -0.41
N HIS A 32 4.42 0.59 -0.56
CA HIS A 32 5.41 -0.25 0.11
C HIS A 32 6.00 0.54 1.27
N MET A 33 5.69 0.21 2.51
CA MET A 33 6.17 0.93 3.69
C MET A 33 7.31 0.14 4.31
N ALA A 34 8.54 0.60 4.11
CA ALA A 34 9.73 -0.09 4.62
C ALA A 34 10.50 0.72 5.67
N THR A 35 11.36 0.04 6.43
CA THR A 35 12.25 0.66 7.42
C THR A 35 13.14 1.74 6.81
N GLN A 36 13.60 1.56 5.57
CA GLN A 36 14.47 2.50 4.87
C GLN A 36 14.02 2.73 3.42
N THR A 37 14.12 3.97 2.96
CA THR A 37 13.83 4.34 1.57
C THR A 37 15.01 4.11 0.64
N ASP A 38 14.71 3.60 -0.54
CA ASP A 38 15.60 3.58 -1.69
C ASP A 38 14.77 3.61 -3.00
N ALA A 39 15.36 3.21 -4.13
CA ALA A 39 14.65 3.17 -5.41
C ALA A 39 13.56 2.08 -5.50
N ASN A 40 13.61 1.09 -4.61
CA ASN A 40 12.85 -0.16 -4.64
C ASN A 40 11.95 -0.37 -3.41
N ALA A 41 12.19 0.34 -2.31
CA ALA A 41 11.48 0.21 -1.04
C ALA A 41 11.06 1.59 -0.47
N HIS A 42 10.05 1.60 0.39
CA HIS A 42 9.47 2.80 0.99
C HIS A 42 8.95 3.82 -0.06
N ASN A 43 8.12 3.36 -1.01
CA ASN A 43 7.56 4.19 -2.08
C ASN A 43 6.16 3.71 -2.49
N ILE A 44 5.49 4.53 -3.32
CA ILE A 44 4.28 4.14 -4.05
C ILE A 44 4.69 3.71 -5.45
N PHE A 45 4.18 2.56 -5.88
CA PHE A 45 4.49 1.94 -7.16
C PHE A 45 3.23 1.64 -7.96
N ILE A 46 3.41 1.60 -9.28
CA ILE A 46 2.45 1.07 -10.24
C ILE A 46 3.04 -0.18 -10.91
N VAL A 47 2.21 -1.21 -11.08
CA VAL A 47 2.46 -2.36 -11.95
C VAL A 47 1.41 -2.30 -13.05
N ASP A 48 1.85 -2.16 -14.30
CA ASP A 48 0.99 -2.00 -15.48
C ASP A 48 1.59 -2.78 -16.65
N GLU A 49 1.37 -4.10 -16.64
CA GLU A 49 1.87 -5.06 -17.64
C GLU A 49 3.41 -5.03 -17.82
N LYS A 50 4.12 -4.50 -16.83
CA LYS A 50 5.57 -4.34 -16.79
C LYS A 50 6.07 -4.35 -15.34
N PRO A 51 7.39 -4.48 -15.11
CA PRO A 51 7.95 -4.37 -13.78
C PRO A 51 7.51 -3.09 -13.06
N ARG A 52 7.44 -3.17 -11.72
CA ARG A 52 7.06 -2.06 -10.85
C ARG A 52 7.78 -0.76 -11.25
N THR A 53 7.02 0.32 -11.33
CA THR A 53 7.56 1.67 -11.58
C THR A 53 7.23 2.55 -10.38
N LYS A 54 8.24 3.22 -9.82
CA LYS A 54 8.04 4.19 -8.73
C LYS A 54 7.28 5.41 -9.25
N ILE A 55 6.21 5.79 -8.56
CA ILE A 55 5.38 6.97 -8.88
C ILE A 55 5.27 7.98 -7.73
N SER A 56 5.91 7.71 -6.59
CA SER A 56 5.93 8.64 -5.47
C SER A 56 6.64 9.95 -5.84
N THR A 57 5.96 11.07 -5.59
CA THR A 57 6.51 12.42 -5.75
C THR A 57 7.19 12.92 -4.47
N LYS A 58 6.83 12.34 -3.33
CA LYS A 58 7.46 12.57 -2.03
C LYS A 58 7.41 11.29 -1.19
N THR A 59 8.48 11.02 -0.46
CA THR A 59 8.57 9.98 0.58
C THR A 59 9.39 10.49 1.76
N THR A 60 9.14 9.96 2.95
CA THR A 60 10.07 10.06 4.09
C THR A 60 11.27 9.11 3.90
N GLU A 61 12.22 9.14 4.83
CA GLU A 61 13.41 8.27 4.79
C GLU A 61 13.11 6.81 5.15
N GLY A 62 11.94 6.51 5.70
CA GLY A 62 11.58 5.21 6.23
C GLY A 62 10.47 5.30 7.28
N VAL A 63 10.14 4.16 7.89
CA VAL A 63 9.29 4.06 9.11
C VAL A 63 9.99 3.19 10.15
N THR A 64 9.62 3.32 11.42
CA THR A 64 10.11 2.42 12.46
C THR A 64 9.00 1.45 12.84
N TRP A 65 9.14 0.18 12.45
CA TRP A 65 8.13 -0.86 12.68
C TRP A 65 8.13 -1.43 14.11
N GLY A 66 9.24 -1.34 14.85
CA GLY A 66 9.36 -1.92 16.19
C GLY A 66 9.15 -3.45 16.24
N SER A 67 9.30 -4.07 17.41
CA SER A 67 8.99 -5.49 17.59
C SER A 67 7.67 -5.63 18.31
N GLN A 68 6.71 -6.37 17.74
CA GLN A 68 5.37 -6.53 18.32
C GLN A 68 4.64 -5.19 18.53
N VAL A 69 4.88 -4.21 17.65
CA VAL A 69 4.23 -2.90 17.67
C VAL A 69 3.25 -2.82 16.51
N TRP A 70 1.99 -2.50 16.83
CA TRP A 70 0.96 -2.24 15.84
C TRP A 70 1.03 -0.78 15.41
N HIS A 71 1.01 -0.54 14.10
CA HIS A 71 1.02 0.79 13.52
C HIS A 71 -0.26 1.05 12.76
N ARG A 72 -0.83 2.24 12.97
CA ARG A 72 -2.04 2.64 12.24
C ARG A 72 -1.63 3.21 10.90
N VAL A 73 -2.22 2.71 9.82
CA VAL A 73 -1.95 3.16 8.47
C VAL A 73 -3.23 3.61 7.76
N ARG A 74 -3.13 4.74 7.06
CA ARG A 74 -4.20 5.26 6.22
C ARG A 74 -3.70 5.50 4.81
N LEU A 75 -4.43 4.96 3.84
CA LEU A 75 -4.29 5.33 2.44
C LEU A 75 -5.51 6.13 2.02
N GLU A 76 -5.28 7.32 1.49
CA GLU A 76 -6.30 8.16 0.87
C GLU A 76 -6.05 8.24 -0.64
N ARG A 77 -7.12 8.13 -1.42
CA ARG A 77 -7.03 8.17 -2.87
C ARG A 77 -8.26 8.83 -3.49
N THR A 78 -8.03 9.64 -4.53
CA THR A 78 -9.09 10.16 -5.41
C THR A 78 -8.89 9.63 -6.83
N CYS A 79 -9.87 8.90 -7.39
CA CYS A 79 -9.72 8.36 -8.75
C CYS A 79 -9.70 9.46 -9.82
N ALA A 80 -10.53 10.51 -9.69
CA ALA A 80 -10.64 11.56 -10.70
C ALA A 80 -9.39 12.45 -10.78
N GLY A 81 -8.80 12.79 -9.64
CA GLY A 81 -7.59 13.64 -9.57
C GLY A 81 -6.29 12.85 -9.45
N GLY A 82 -6.35 11.53 -9.34
CA GLY A 82 -5.19 10.64 -9.21
C GLY A 82 -4.39 10.75 -7.91
N ALA A 83 -4.73 11.69 -7.01
CA ALA A 83 -3.99 11.89 -5.77
C ALA A 83 -4.00 10.63 -4.90
N ILE A 84 -2.82 10.26 -4.39
CA ILE A 84 -2.59 9.15 -3.47
C ILE A 84 -1.76 9.68 -2.30
N LYS A 85 -2.20 9.41 -1.07
CA LYS A 85 -1.51 9.79 0.16
C LYS A 85 -1.46 8.61 1.11
N VAL A 86 -0.31 8.39 1.74
CA VAL A 86 -0.11 7.34 2.75
C VAL A 86 0.31 8.00 4.05
N PHE A 87 -0.36 7.65 5.14
CA PHE A 87 -0.10 8.13 6.49
C PHE A 87 0.28 6.96 7.39
N PHE A 88 1.13 7.22 8.38
CA PHE A 88 1.64 6.24 9.33
C PHE A 88 1.63 6.86 10.73
N ASP A 89 0.96 6.18 11.67
CA ASP A 89 0.71 6.56 13.07
C ASP A 89 0.00 7.90 13.32
N ASP A 90 0.65 9.04 13.09
CA ASP A 90 0.15 10.35 13.54
C ASP A 90 -1.12 10.82 12.78
N MET A 91 -1.36 10.29 11.57
CA MET A 91 -2.46 10.64 10.66
C MET A 91 -2.55 12.13 10.27
N THR A 92 -1.52 12.92 10.56
CA THR A 92 -1.41 14.35 10.27
C THR A 92 -0.63 14.62 8.99
N ALA A 93 0.56 14.02 8.85
CA ALA A 93 1.45 14.25 7.73
C ALA A 93 1.59 12.97 6.90
N PRO A 94 1.40 13.02 5.58
CA PRO A 94 1.59 11.84 4.76
C PRO A 94 3.08 11.51 4.64
N ILE A 95 3.44 10.26 4.92
CA ILE A 95 4.78 9.71 4.70
C ILE A 95 5.07 9.51 3.20
N MET A 96 4.03 9.39 2.36
CA MET A 96 4.17 9.30 0.91
C MET A 96 3.07 10.04 0.17
N LEU A 97 3.45 10.61 -0.98
CA LEU A 97 2.55 11.25 -1.94
C LEU A 97 2.81 10.72 -3.35
N ALA A 98 1.75 10.53 -4.13
CA ALA A 98 1.82 10.27 -5.56
C ALA A 98 0.58 10.86 -6.27
N SER A 99 0.61 10.93 -7.60
CA SER A 99 -0.54 11.31 -8.41
C SER A 99 -0.55 10.49 -9.69
N ASP A 100 -1.55 9.63 -9.87
CA ASP A 100 -1.69 8.80 -11.07
C ASP A 100 -3.17 8.40 -11.30
N THR A 101 -3.60 8.42 -12.57
CA THR A 101 -4.99 8.14 -12.98
C THR A 101 -5.15 6.89 -13.83
N THR A 102 -4.11 6.06 -13.95
CA THR A 102 -4.07 4.89 -14.84
C THR A 102 -5.16 3.86 -14.49
N PHE A 103 -5.30 3.50 -13.22
CA PHE A 103 -6.32 2.55 -12.77
C PHE A 103 -7.47 3.26 -12.05
N GLY A 104 -8.68 2.72 -12.14
CA GLY A 104 -9.87 3.26 -11.49
C GLY A 104 -10.12 2.64 -10.12
N ALA A 105 -11.39 2.39 -9.81
CA ALA A 105 -11.76 1.54 -8.68
C ALA A 105 -11.30 0.09 -8.93
N GLY A 106 -10.88 -0.60 -7.87
CA GLY A 106 -10.41 -1.98 -7.93
C GLY A 106 -10.35 -2.59 -6.53
N CYS A 107 -9.85 -3.82 -6.43
CA CYS A 107 -9.69 -4.50 -5.15
C CYS A 107 -8.65 -3.78 -4.28
N VAL A 108 -8.79 -3.97 -2.96
CA VAL A 108 -7.84 -3.55 -1.94
C VAL A 108 -7.28 -4.80 -1.29
N GLY A 109 -5.98 -4.80 -1.01
CA GLY A 109 -5.30 -5.94 -0.40
C GLY A 109 -4.12 -5.51 0.46
N PHE A 110 -3.54 -6.48 1.15
CA PHE A 110 -2.40 -6.30 2.02
C PHE A 110 -1.38 -7.41 1.77
N GLY A 111 -0.12 -7.15 2.06
CA GLY A 111 0.94 -8.13 1.95
C GLY A 111 2.28 -7.55 2.37
N SER A 112 3.34 -8.20 1.92
CA SER A 112 4.74 -7.86 2.17
C SER A 112 5.57 -8.49 1.05
N PHE A 113 6.82 -8.05 0.87
CA PHE A 113 7.70 -8.65 -0.13
C PHE A 113 8.46 -9.84 0.45
N ASP A 114 9.24 -9.62 1.51
CA ASP A 114 10.18 -10.62 2.03
C ASP A 114 9.92 -11.00 3.50
N ASP A 115 8.84 -10.47 4.07
CA ASP A 115 8.56 -10.55 5.50
C ASP A 115 7.20 -11.14 5.84
N ALA A 116 7.02 -11.54 7.10
CA ALA A 116 5.72 -11.85 7.66
C ALA A 116 5.17 -10.68 8.48
N GLY A 117 3.86 -10.50 8.44
CA GLY A 117 3.15 -9.54 9.25
C GLY A 117 1.70 -9.92 9.49
N GLN A 118 1.00 -9.08 10.23
CA GLN A 118 -0.41 -9.24 10.57
C GLN A 118 -1.14 -7.95 10.25
N VAL A 119 -2.43 -8.09 9.93
CA VAL A 119 -3.32 -7.00 9.55
C VAL A 119 -4.59 -7.12 10.37
N ASP A 120 -5.01 -6.02 10.98
CA ASP A 120 -6.24 -5.96 11.77
C ASP A 120 -6.97 -4.62 11.56
N ASN A 121 -8.19 -4.50 12.09
CA ASN A 121 -8.99 -3.27 12.13
C ASN A 121 -9.18 -2.60 10.76
N ILE A 122 -9.36 -3.42 9.72
CA ILE A 122 -9.54 -2.95 8.35
C ILE A 122 -10.83 -2.16 8.23
N LYS A 123 -10.71 -0.90 7.80
CA LYS A 123 -11.83 -0.01 7.50
C LYS A 123 -11.66 0.60 6.13
N ILE A 124 -12.70 0.48 5.30
CA ILE A 124 -12.73 0.96 3.93
C ILE A 124 -13.93 1.88 3.78
N TRP A 125 -13.70 3.08 3.23
CA TRP A 125 -14.74 4.03 2.87
C TRP A 125 -14.66 4.30 1.38
N ALA A 126 -15.81 4.19 0.72
CA ALA A 126 -15.97 4.50 -0.68
C ALA A 126 -17.38 5.07 -0.89
N PRO A 127 -17.59 5.93 -1.91
CA PRO A 127 -18.92 6.46 -2.21
C PRO A 127 -19.92 5.38 -2.64
N LYS A 128 -19.44 4.22 -3.09
CA LYS A 128 -20.25 3.04 -3.41
C LYS A 128 -19.43 1.76 -3.31
N VAL A 129 -20.12 0.66 -3.06
CA VAL A 129 -19.58 -0.70 -3.21
C VAL A 129 -19.73 -1.12 -4.67
N ILE A 130 -18.73 -1.83 -5.21
CA ILE A 130 -18.79 -2.42 -6.56
C ILE A 130 -18.62 -3.92 -6.40
N GLU A 131 -19.67 -4.66 -6.71
CA GLU A 131 -19.64 -6.12 -6.73
C GLU A 131 -19.33 -6.57 -8.16
N LYS A 132 -18.08 -6.96 -8.40
CA LYS A 132 -17.65 -7.53 -9.67
C LYS A 132 -16.99 -8.88 -9.40
N PRO A 133 -17.42 -9.98 -10.06
CA PRO A 133 -16.72 -11.25 -9.96
C PRO A 133 -15.28 -11.08 -10.44
N SER A 134 -14.30 -11.43 -9.60
CA SER A 134 -12.91 -11.55 -10.04
C SER A 134 -12.68 -12.94 -10.62
N SER A 135 -12.13 -13.02 -11.82
CA SER A 135 -11.75 -14.30 -12.44
C SER A 135 -10.37 -14.82 -11.98
N PHE A 136 -9.66 -14.05 -11.14
CA PHE A 136 -8.26 -14.32 -10.77
C PHE A 136 -8.05 -14.68 -9.29
N PHE A 137 -9.06 -14.52 -8.44
CA PHE A 137 -9.04 -15.06 -7.08
C PHE A 137 -9.79 -16.38 -7.06
N GLU A 138 -9.12 -17.45 -7.47
CA GLU A 138 -9.65 -18.80 -7.30
C GLU A 138 -9.59 -19.16 -5.82
N LYS A 139 -10.73 -19.63 -5.30
CA LYS A 139 -10.77 -20.22 -3.96
C LYS A 139 -10.02 -21.55 -4.03
N LYS A 140 -8.80 -21.57 -3.49
CA LYS A 140 -8.04 -22.81 -3.31
C LYS A 140 -8.67 -23.66 -2.22
#